data_AF-A0A820HLW9-F1
#
_entry.id   AF-A0A820HLW9-F1
#
_cell.length_a   1.000
_cell.length_b   1.000
_cell.length_c   1.000
_cell.angle_alpha   90.00
_cell.angle_beta   90.00
_cell.angle_gamma   90.00
#
_symmetry.space_group_name_H-M   'P 1'
#
loop_
_entity.id
_entity.type
_entity.pdbx_description
1 polymer ?
#
loop_
_entity_poly.entity_id
_entity_poly.type
_entity_poly.pdbx_seq_one_letter_code
_entity_poly.pdbx_strand_id
1 'polypeptide(L)'
;DVGSEVSFYGRIYKLIDCDAFTRNFLTKLGVRVPPGFSAPEDPFLKHRQVAEGTQNPLRPYERIDTLKQFINHDTHVLRFWGVWDDSESLYGDVRNFCVHYFLS
;
A
#
# COMPACT_ATOMS: atom_id res chain seq x y z
N ASP A 1 40.70 -0.29 -7.38
CA ASP A 1 40.39 -1.70 -7.65
C ASP A 1 39.04 -2.03 -7.01
N VAL A 2 38.39 -3.15 -7.38
CA VAL A 2 37.19 -3.62 -6.67
C VAL A 2 37.58 -3.92 -5.22
N GLY A 3 36.84 -3.36 -4.27
CA GLY A 3 37.14 -3.39 -2.83
C GLY A 3 37.91 -2.17 -2.31
N SER A 4 38.43 -1.30 -3.19
CA SER A 4 39.10 -0.06 -2.78
C SER A 4 38.11 1.06 -2.41
N GLU A 5 38.58 1.98 -1.58
CA GLU A 5 37.87 3.21 -1.25
C GLU A 5 38.39 4.37 -2.10
N VAL A 6 37.47 5.20 -2.60
CA VAL A 6 37.77 6.36 -3.44
C VAL A 6 37.00 7.56 -2.93
N SER A 7 37.68 8.70 -2.80
CA SER A 7 37.05 9.95 -2.37
C SER A 7 36.62 10.77 -3.58
N PHE A 8 35.33 11.08 -3.67
CA PHE A 8 34.78 12.01 -4.65
C PHE A 8 33.98 13.08 -3.91
N TYR A 9 34.29 14.35 -4.17
CA TYR A 9 33.57 15.50 -3.59
C TYR A 9 33.40 15.44 -2.06
N GLY A 10 34.44 14.99 -1.35
CA GLY A 10 34.44 14.87 0.11
C GLY A 10 33.64 13.67 0.66
N ARG A 11 33.16 12.78 -0.20
CA ARG A 11 32.49 11.53 0.18
C ARG A 11 33.37 10.34 -0.18
N ILE A 12 33.46 9.39 0.73
CA ILE A 12 34.21 8.15 0.55
C ILE A 12 33.25 7.09 0.00
N TYR A 13 33.61 6.51 -1.14
CA TYR A 13 32.87 5.44 -1.80
C TYR A 13 33.70 4.17 -1.81
N LYS A 14 33.10 3.06 -1.40
CA LYS A 14 33.70 1.73 -1.56
C LYS A 14 33.20 1.09 -2.83
N LEU A 15 34.12 0.78 -3.76
CA LEU A 15 33.77 0.11 -5.01
C LEU A 15 33.48 -1.37 -4.70
N ILE A 16 32.24 -1.80 -4.88
CA ILE A 16 31.82 -3.18 -4.55
C ILE A 16 31.94 -4.15 -5.72
N ASP A 17 31.76 -3.69 -6.96
CA ASP A 17 31.88 -4.51 -8.16
C ASP A 17 32.13 -3.62 -9.39
N CYS A 18 32.48 -4.25 -10.52
CA CYS A 18 32.60 -3.62 -11.82
C CYS A 18 31.94 -4.50 -12.90
N ASP A 19 31.45 -3.88 -13.96
CA ASP A 19 30.83 -4.59 -15.08
C ASP A 19 31.81 -5.49 -15.86
N ALA A 20 31.28 -6.37 -16.70
CA ALA A 20 32.08 -7.33 -17.45
C ALA A 20 33.08 -6.66 -18.41
N PHE A 21 32.70 -5.52 -19.00
CA PHE A 21 33.57 -4.76 -19.89
C PHE A 21 34.79 -4.22 -19.13
N THR A 22 34.57 -3.51 -18.02
CA THR A 22 35.64 -2.91 -17.22
C THR A 22 36.55 -3.99 -16.63
N ARG A 23 35.98 -5.11 -16.19
CA ARG A 23 36.75 -6.26 -15.69
C ARG A 23 37.70 -6.82 -16.75
N ASN A 24 37.22 -7.03 -17.97
CA ASN A 24 38.04 -7.53 -19.08
C ASN A 24 39.11 -6.52 -19.49
N PHE A 25 38.76 -5.23 -19.50
CA PHE A 25 39.71 -4.15 -19.80
C PHE A 25 40.86 -4.11 -18.80
N LEU A 26 40.56 -4.12 -17.49
CA LEU A 26 41.56 -4.14 -16.43
C LEU A 26 42.42 -5.40 -16.45
N THR A 27 41.81 -6.56 -16.72
CA THR A 27 42.54 -7.84 -16.84
C THR A 27 43.52 -7.81 -18.02
N LYS A 28 43.14 -7.23 -19.16
CA LYS A 28 44.05 -7.04 -20.32
C LYS A 28 45.21 -6.10 -20.02
N LEU A 29 45.01 -5.12 -19.12
CA LEU A 29 46.07 -4.25 -18.61
C LEU A 29 46.94 -4.91 -17.53
N GLY A 30 46.72 -6.19 -17.23
CA GLY A 30 47.49 -6.94 -16.22
C GLY A 30 47.00 -6.76 -14.78
N VAL A 31 45.88 -6.06 -14.57
CA VAL A 31 45.30 -5.86 -13.23
C VAL A 31 44.37 -7.02 -12.89
N ARG A 32 44.67 -7.73 -11.80
CA ARG A 32 43.84 -8.85 -11.32
C ARG A 32 42.67 -8.32 -10.51
N VAL A 33 41.49 -8.22 -11.14
CA VAL A 33 40.27 -7.73 -10.48
C VAL A 33 39.62 -8.85 -9.65
N PRO A 34 39.44 -8.69 -8.33
CA PRO A 34 38.75 -9.67 -7.49
C PRO A 34 37.25 -9.77 -7.84
N PRO A 35 36.58 -10.87 -7.45
CA PRO A 35 35.12 -10.98 -7.60
C PRO A 35 34.41 -9.88 -6.80
N GLY A 36 33.24 -9.46 -7.29
CA GLY A 36 32.43 -8.44 -6.63
C GLY A 36 31.94 -8.88 -5.24
N PHE A 37 31.71 -7.90 -4.37
CA PHE A 37 31.14 -8.09 -3.05
C PHE A 37 29.62 -7.86 -3.09
N SER A 38 28.87 -8.52 -2.21
CA SER A 38 27.46 -8.20 -2.02
C SER A 38 27.33 -6.79 -1.46
N ALA A 39 26.40 -6.01 -2.00
CA ALA A 39 26.04 -4.72 -1.43
C ALA A 39 25.59 -4.90 0.03
N PRO A 40 25.89 -3.94 0.92
CA PRO A 40 25.38 -3.97 2.28
C PRO A 40 23.85 -3.96 2.26
N GLU A 41 23.26 -4.65 3.23
CA GLU A 41 21.82 -4.73 3.35
C GLU A 41 21.24 -3.36 3.73
N ASP A 42 20.26 -2.88 2.96
CA ASP A 42 19.58 -1.62 3.22
C ASP A 42 18.37 -1.87 4.14
N PRO A 43 18.34 -1.30 5.36
CA PRO A 43 17.21 -1.43 6.27
C PRO A 43 15.89 -0.95 5.65
N PHE A 44 15.92 0.09 4.80
CA PHE A 44 14.74 0.63 4.16
C PHE A 44 14.11 -0.37 3.18
N LEU A 45 14.93 -0.99 2.34
CA LEU A 45 14.48 -2.01 1.38
C LEU A 45 13.84 -3.21 2.09
N LYS A 46 14.39 -3.66 3.23
CA LYS A 46 13.75 -4.72 4.04
C LYS A 46 12.37 -4.34 4.53
N HIS A 47 12.26 -3.16 5.16
CA HIS A 47 10.98 -2.71 5.71
C HIS A 47 9.93 -2.54 4.61
N ARG A 48 10.35 -2.08 3.43
CA ARG A 48 9.48 -1.96 2.27
C ARG A 48 8.98 -3.31 1.76
N GLN A 49 9.86 -4.30 1.61
CA GLN A 49 9.47 -5.64 1.16
C GLN A 49 8.49 -6.30 2.12
N VAL A 50 8.68 -6.12 3.44
CA VAL A 50 7.74 -6.61 4.45
C VAL A 50 6.39 -5.92 4.29
N ALA A 51 6.38 -4.58 4.19
CA ALA A 51 5.15 -3.81 4.03
C ALA A 51 4.36 -4.22 2.79
N GLU A 52 5.03 -4.36 1.64
CA GLU A 52 4.45 -4.84 0.37
C GLU A 52 3.90 -6.28 0.50
N GLY A 53 4.61 -7.18 1.20
CA GLY A 53 4.15 -8.55 1.45
C GLY A 53 2.92 -8.65 2.37
N THR A 54 2.75 -7.70 3.30
CA THR A 54 1.56 -7.61 4.17
C THR A 54 0.35 -6.92 3.53
N GLN A 55 0.43 -6.45 2.27
CA GLN A 55 -0.71 -5.82 1.61
C GLN A 55 -1.83 -6.78 1.21
N ASN A 56 -1.66 -8.09 1.44
CA ASN A 56 -2.73 -9.06 1.21
C ASN A 56 -3.67 -9.09 2.42
N PRO A 57 -4.93 -8.65 2.29
CA PRO A 57 -5.88 -8.76 3.38
C PRO A 57 -6.06 -10.24 3.76
N LEU A 58 -5.88 -10.56 5.04
CA LEU A 58 -5.97 -11.92 5.59
C LEU A 58 -7.38 -12.54 5.51
N ARG A 59 -8.40 -11.77 5.11
CA ARG A 59 -9.78 -12.22 4.99
C ARG A 59 -10.14 -12.41 3.51
N PRO A 60 -10.77 -13.55 3.14
CA PRO A 60 -11.46 -13.63 1.86
C PRO A 60 -12.54 -12.56 1.83
N TYR A 61 -12.32 -11.49 1.07
CA TYR A 61 -13.36 -10.53 0.78
C TYR A 61 -14.27 -11.20 -0.26
N GLU A 62 -15.39 -11.77 0.19
CA GLU A 62 -16.49 -12.00 -0.75
C GLU A 62 -16.83 -10.63 -1.34
N ARG A 63 -16.54 -10.44 -2.64
CA ARG A 63 -16.90 -9.22 -3.33
C ARG A 63 -18.41 -9.12 -3.35
N ILE A 64 -18.97 -8.37 -2.40
CA ILE A 64 -20.35 -7.93 -2.48
C ILE A 64 -20.41 -7.00 -3.69
N ASP A 65 -21.17 -7.42 -4.70
CA ASP A 65 -21.37 -6.66 -5.93
C ASP A 65 -22.35 -5.51 -5.65
N THR A 66 -21.82 -4.44 -5.07
CA THR A 66 -22.58 -3.22 -4.75
C THR A 66 -23.17 -2.59 -6.00
N LEU A 67 -22.53 -2.77 -7.17
CA LEU A 67 -23.03 -2.27 -8.44
C LEU A 67 -24.27 -3.06 -8.89
N LYS A 68 -24.26 -4.38 -8.74
CA LYS A 68 -25.43 -5.22 -9.01
C LYS A 68 -26.60 -4.87 -8.09
N GLN A 69 -26.34 -4.63 -6.80
CA GLN A 69 -27.37 -4.19 -5.86
C GLN A 69 -27.97 -2.84 -6.28
N PHE A 70 -27.11 -1.87 -6.64
CA PHE A 70 -27.52 -0.57 -7.15
C PHE A 70 -28.40 -0.69 -8.40
N ILE A 71 -27.97 -1.44 -9.43
CA ILE A 71 -28.73 -1.59 -10.69
C ILE A 71 -30.09 -2.26 -10.46
N ASN A 72 -30.16 -3.27 -9.59
CA ASN A 72 -31.41 -4.01 -9.35
C ASN A 72 -32.43 -3.25 -8.52
N HIS A 73 -31.98 -2.29 -7.71
CA HIS A 73 -32.81 -1.55 -6.77
C HIS A 73 -32.76 -0.04 -6.98
N ASP A 74 -32.21 0.41 -8.10
CA ASP A 74 -32.20 1.81 -8.46
C ASP A 74 -33.65 2.32 -8.43
N THR A 75 -33.88 3.44 -7.75
CA THR A 75 -35.20 4.04 -7.50
C THR A 75 -36.17 3.29 -6.57
N HIS A 76 -35.81 2.11 -6.04
CA HIS A 76 -36.64 1.44 -5.04
C HIS A 76 -36.43 2.04 -3.64
N VAL A 77 -37.42 2.82 -3.19
CA VAL A 77 -37.42 3.44 -1.86
C VAL A 77 -38.61 2.92 -1.06
N LEU A 78 -38.32 2.30 0.09
CA LEU A 78 -39.36 1.92 1.05
C LEU A 78 -39.70 3.13 1.91
N ARG A 79 -40.99 3.49 1.95
CA ARG A 79 -41.48 4.63 2.73
C ARG A 79 -42.34 4.13 3.88
N PHE A 80 -41.93 4.46 5.10
CA PHE A 80 -42.64 4.12 6.33
C PHE A 80 -43.14 5.37 7.02
N TRP A 81 -44.38 5.33 7.51
CA TRP A 81 -44.95 6.36 8.36
C TRP A 81 -44.77 5.93 9.82
N GLY A 82 -44.17 6.80 10.62
CA GLY A 82 -43.92 6.56 12.03
C GLY A 82 -44.39 7.72 12.87
N VAL A 83 -44.67 7.43 14.13
CA VAL A 83 -44.97 8.45 15.14
C VAL A 83 -43.93 8.32 16.24
N TRP A 84 -43.30 9.42 16.60
CA TRP A 84 -42.55 9.53 17.82
C TRP A 84 -43.47 10.13 18.88
N ASP A 85 -43.85 9.32 19.86
CA ASP A 85 -44.61 9.78 21.02
C ASP A 85 -43.65 10.01 22.18
N ASP A 86 -43.40 11.28 22.50
CA ASP A 86 -42.58 11.68 23.66
C ASP A 86 -43.45 12.25 24.79
N SER A 87 -44.77 12.00 24.78
CA SER A 87 -45.73 12.65 25.69
C SER A 87 -45.49 12.38 27.19
N GLU A 88 -44.69 11.37 27.55
CA GLU A 88 -44.28 11.09 28.92
C GLU A 88 -43.22 12.07 29.47
N SER A 89 -42.61 12.88 28.60
CA SER A 89 -41.58 13.85 28.96
C SER A 89 -42.19 15.19 29.40
N LEU A 90 -41.47 15.95 30.25
CA LEU A 90 -41.95 17.17 30.90
C LEU A 90 -42.34 18.31 29.91
N TYR A 91 -41.86 18.22 28.67
CA TYR A 91 -42.21 19.08 27.52
C TYR A 91 -42.39 18.26 26.24
N GLY A 92 -42.87 17.02 26.38
CA GLY A 92 -43.00 16.06 25.31
C GLY A 92 -44.11 16.38 24.31
N ASP A 93 -43.87 16.10 23.02
CA ASP A 93 -44.84 16.26 21.95
C ASP A 93 -44.93 14.99 21.09
N VAL A 94 -46.09 14.75 20.48
CA VAL A 94 -46.27 13.70 19.47
C VAL A 94 -45.89 14.22 18.09
N ARG A 95 -44.95 13.56 17.40
CA ARG A 95 -44.43 13.98 16.10
C ARG A 95 -44.58 12.90 15.05
N ASN A 96 -45.12 13.28 13.89
CA ASN A 96 -45.23 12.40 12.74
C ASN A 96 -43.94 12.45 11.92
N PHE A 97 -43.44 11.28 11.54
CA PHE A 97 -42.23 11.10 10.74
C PHE A 97 -42.50 10.24 9.51
N CYS A 98 -41.68 10.48 8.48
CA CYS A 98 -41.65 9.67 7.27
C CYS A 98 -40.21 9.20 7.05
N VAL A 99 -40.01 7.89 7.07
CA VAL A 99 -38.70 7.25 6.90
C VAL A 99 -38.61 6.72 5.48
N HIS A 100 -37.57 7.14 4.75
CA HIS A 100 -37.23 6.63 3.44
C HIS A 100 -36.01 5.70 3.58
N TYR A 101 -36.16 4.45 3.18
CA TYR A 101 -35.09 3.46 3.15
C TYR A 101 -34.76 3.11 1.70
N PHE A 102 -33.52 3.37 1.31
CA PHE A 102 -33.00 3.10 -0.03
C PHE A 102 -32.39 1.70 -0.06
N LEU A 103 -32.74 0.90 -1.07
CA LEU A 103 -32.26 -0.48 -1.21
C LEU A 103 -30.92 -0.59 -1.96
N SER A 104 -30.40 0.54 -2.43
CA SER A 104 -29.11 0.72 -3.11
C SER A 104 -27.92 0.69 -2.15
#